data_AF-A0A4U6X8E6-F1
#
_entry.id   AF-A0A4U6X8E6-F1
#
_cell.length_a   1.000
_cell.length_b   1.000
_cell.length_c   1.000
_cell.angle_alpha   90.00
_cell.angle_beta   90.00
_cell.angle_gamma   90.00
#
_symmetry.space_group_name_H-M   'P 1'
#
loop_
_entity.id
_entity.type
_entity.pdbx_description
1 polymer ?
#
loop_
_entity_poly.entity_id
_entity_poly.type
_entity_poly.pdbx_seq_one_letter_code
_entity_poly.pdbx_strand_id
1 'polypeptide(L)'
;MKNESPSGSETESITVARKTSNKINSAAKALKNIPSIEDDVSYLQPDFDPNSLPVPKLRNIFLAHDVAYRSAKTKAELVDLFAKEVAPRAAATLEAMTRVRRSDRGIVDVGR
;
A
#
# COMPACT_ATOMS: atom_id res chain seq x y z
N MET A 1 -34.03 -13.60 49.81
CA MET A 1 -33.63 -12.57 48.83
C MET A 1 -32.11 -12.56 48.74
N LYS A 2 -31.63 -12.47 47.50
CA LYS A 2 -30.26 -12.07 47.13
C LYS A 2 -29.99 -10.70 47.76
N ASN A 3 -28.73 -10.39 48.11
CA ASN A 3 -28.05 -9.13 47.80
C ASN A 3 -26.59 -9.25 48.25
N GLU A 4 -25.71 -9.17 47.25
CA GLU A 4 -24.27 -9.08 47.36
C GLU A 4 -23.86 -7.72 47.97
N SER A 5 -22.71 -7.70 48.64
CA SER A 5 -21.86 -6.51 48.71
C SER A 5 -20.41 -6.92 48.46
N PRO A 6 -19.67 -6.15 47.63
CA PRO A 6 -18.39 -6.55 47.06
C PRO A 6 -17.21 -6.02 47.89
N SER A 7 -16.11 -6.76 47.98
CA SER A 7 -14.86 -6.21 48.54
C SER A 7 -13.63 -7.01 48.10
N GLY A 8 -12.69 -6.29 47.47
CA GLY A 8 -11.32 -6.72 47.18
C GLY A 8 -11.19 -7.56 45.91
N SER A 9 -10.25 -7.34 45.00
CA SER A 9 -9.02 -6.57 45.07
C SER A 9 -8.49 -6.36 43.65
N GLU A 10 -7.78 -5.26 43.48
CA GLU A 10 -7.13 -4.80 42.26
C GLU A 10 -6.34 -5.90 41.53
N THR A 11 -6.56 -6.02 40.22
CA THR A 11 -5.46 -6.23 39.29
C THR A 11 -5.60 -5.23 38.16
N GLU A 12 -4.97 -4.08 38.35
CA GLU A 12 -4.53 -3.26 37.23
C GLU A 12 -3.62 -4.11 36.35
N SER A 13 -4.06 -4.37 35.13
CA SER A 13 -3.17 -4.71 34.03
C SER A 13 -3.62 -3.91 32.82
N ILE A 14 -3.00 -2.74 32.75
CA ILE A 14 -3.03 -1.80 31.66
C ILE A 14 -2.47 -2.45 30.39
N THR A 15 -3.26 -2.34 29.32
CA THR A 15 -2.85 -2.12 27.91
C THR A 15 -1.80 -3.05 27.29
N VAL A 16 -2.23 -3.86 26.33
CA VAL A 16 -1.63 -3.82 24.98
C VAL A 16 -2.72 -3.93 23.93
N ALA A 17 -3.02 -2.79 23.31
CA ALA A 17 -3.74 -2.71 22.07
C ALA A 17 -3.08 -3.59 21.01
N ARG A 18 -3.79 -4.63 20.56
CA ARG A 18 -3.55 -5.18 19.22
C ARG A 18 -4.78 -4.92 18.37
N LYS A 19 -4.90 -3.67 17.95
CA LYS A 19 -5.65 -3.27 16.77
C LYS A 19 -4.90 -3.81 15.55
N THR A 20 -5.01 -5.12 15.29
CA THR A 20 -4.68 -5.67 13.98
C THR A 20 -5.74 -5.16 13.03
N SER A 21 -5.44 -3.99 12.47
CA SER A 21 -6.25 -3.28 11.50
C SER A 21 -6.60 -4.24 10.38
N ASN A 22 -7.87 -4.57 10.31
CA ASN A 22 -8.53 -5.25 9.22
C ASN A 22 -8.31 -4.41 7.94
N LYS A 23 -7.31 -4.76 7.12
CA LYS A 23 -6.94 -4.03 5.90
C LYS A 23 -7.12 -4.92 4.66
N ILE A 24 -8.28 -5.58 4.60
CA ILE A 24 -8.64 -6.50 3.52
C ILE A 24 -9.48 -5.87 2.39
N ASN A 25 -9.72 -4.55 2.42
CA ASN A 25 -10.47 -3.86 1.37
C ASN A 25 -9.68 -2.67 0.82
N SER A 26 -8.86 -2.90 -0.20
CA SER A 26 -8.09 -1.82 -0.86
C SER A 26 -7.92 -2.01 -2.37
N ALA A 27 -8.88 -2.64 -3.04
CA ALA A 27 -8.87 -2.82 -4.50
C ALA A 27 -9.09 -1.49 -5.28
N ALA A 28 -9.73 -0.49 -4.66
CA ALA A 28 -10.08 0.77 -5.32
C ALA A 28 -9.21 1.99 -4.90
N LYS A 29 -8.16 1.76 -4.10
CA LYS A 29 -7.32 2.84 -3.59
C LYS A 29 -5.97 2.82 -4.32
N ALA A 30 -5.48 3.98 -4.74
CA ALA A 30 -4.15 4.14 -5.32
C ALA A 30 -3.08 3.44 -4.47
N LEU A 31 -1.96 3.05 -5.09
CA LEU A 31 -0.84 2.41 -4.39
C LEU A 31 -0.39 3.30 -3.23
N LYS A 32 0.04 2.68 -2.12
CA LYS A 32 0.33 3.41 -0.86
C LYS A 32 1.40 4.49 -1.08
N ASN A 33 2.40 4.16 -1.88
CA ASN A 33 3.43 5.07 -2.32
C ASN A 33 3.22 5.36 -3.81
N ILE A 34 3.10 6.64 -4.14
CA ILE A 34 2.98 7.10 -5.52
C ILE A 34 4.41 7.31 -6.02
N PRO A 35 4.85 6.62 -7.08
CA PRO A 35 6.18 6.78 -7.64
C PRO A 35 6.35 8.21 -8.17
N SER A 36 7.56 8.74 -8.05
CA SER A 36 7.92 10.05 -8.59
C SER A 36 8.03 9.96 -10.11
N ILE A 37 8.02 11.11 -10.80
CA ILE A 37 8.11 11.15 -12.27
C ILE A 37 9.43 10.57 -12.82
N GLU A 38 10.47 10.52 -11.99
CA GLU A 38 11.79 9.97 -12.33
C GLU A 38 11.83 8.45 -12.19
N ASP A 39 10.84 7.86 -11.51
CA ASP A 39 10.72 6.41 -11.39
C ASP A 39 10.16 5.81 -12.69
N ASP A 40 10.62 4.60 -13.02
CA ASP A 40 10.10 3.81 -14.15
C ASP A 40 8.61 3.48 -13.95
N VAL A 41 7.68 4.30 -14.41
CA VAL A 41 6.23 4.02 -14.29
C VAL A 41 5.65 3.24 -15.46
N SER A 42 6.51 2.73 -16.34
CA SER A 42 6.15 1.87 -17.48
C SER A 42 5.34 0.64 -17.05
N TYR A 43 5.56 0.13 -15.82
CA TYR A 43 4.81 -1.01 -15.29
C TYR A 43 3.36 -0.70 -14.91
N LEU A 44 2.97 0.57 -14.80
CA LEU A 44 1.59 0.97 -14.48
C LEU A 44 0.69 1.02 -15.72
N GLN A 45 1.24 0.82 -16.92
CA GLN A 45 0.43 0.84 -18.15
C GLN A 45 -0.49 -0.39 -18.21
N PRO A 46 -1.73 -0.25 -18.70
CA PRO A 46 -2.68 -1.36 -18.78
C PRO A 46 -2.22 -2.48 -19.73
N ASP A 47 -1.46 -2.13 -20.76
CA ASP A 47 -0.89 -3.08 -21.73
C ASP A 47 0.49 -3.62 -21.32
N PHE A 48 0.91 -3.36 -20.07
CA PHE A 48 2.22 -3.77 -19.60
C PHE A 48 2.28 -5.29 -19.34
N ASP A 49 3.27 -5.95 -19.94
CA ASP A 49 3.55 -7.35 -19.63
C ASP A 49 4.51 -7.48 -18.42
N PRO A 50 4.04 -8.01 -17.27
CA PRO A 50 4.88 -8.19 -16.08
C PRO A 50 5.93 -9.31 -16.24
N ASN A 51 5.81 -10.20 -17.25
CA ASN A 51 6.82 -11.23 -17.51
C ASN A 51 8.09 -10.66 -18.16
N SER A 52 7.98 -9.51 -18.83
CA SER A 52 9.10 -8.75 -19.38
C SER A 52 10.07 -8.29 -18.28
N LEU A 53 9.57 -8.11 -17.05
CA LEU A 53 10.42 -7.70 -15.94
C LEU A 53 11.22 -8.87 -15.35
N PRO A 54 12.51 -8.62 -15.00
CA PRO A 54 13.27 -9.54 -14.20
C PRO A 54 12.72 -9.57 -12.77
N VAL A 55 12.81 -10.73 -12.13
CA VAL A 55 12.44 -10.96 -10.72
C VAL A 55 12.94 -9.86 -9.76
N PRO A 56 14.20 -9.39 -9.80
CA PRO A 56 14.66 -8.29 -8.96
C PRO A 56 13.88 -6.98 -9.16
N LYS A 57 13.49 -6.65 -10.40
CA LYS A 57 12.70 -5.43 -10.68
C LYS A 57 11.27 -5.57 -10.16
N LEU A 58 10.64 -6.74 -10.33
CA LEU A 58 9.32 -7.03 -9.73
C LEU A 58 9.34 -6.84 -8.22
N ARG A 59 10.35 -7.40 -7.54
CA ARG A 59 10.55 -7.25 -6.08
C ARG A 59 10.73 -5.79 -5.67
N ASN A 60 11.50 -5.01 -6.43
CA ASN A 60 11.68 -3.58 -6.17
C ASN A 60 10.37 -2.81 -6.32
N ILE A 61 9.55 -3.12 -7.33
CA ILE A 61 8.23 -2.47 -7.50
C ILE A 61 7.33 -2.76 -6.30
N PHE A 62 7.26 -4.01 -5.85
CA PHE A 62 6.47 -4.34 -4.66
C PHE A 62 6.98 -3.65 -3.41
N LEU A 63 8.30 -3.57 -3.23
CA LEU A 63 8.92 -2.84 -2.13
C LEU A 63 8.56 -1.35 -2.19
N ALA A 64 8.67 -0.74 -3.37
CA ALA A 64 8.39 0.67 -3.60
C ALA A 64 6.95 1.05 -3.23
N HIS A 65 5.98 0.17 -3.52
CA HIS A 65 4.56 0.39 -3.20
C HIS A 65 4.12 -0.16 -1.84
N ASP A 66 5.05 -0.67 -1.02
CA ASP A 66 4.77 -1.29 0.28
C ASP A 66 3.75 -2.45 0.17
N VAL A 67 3.95 -3.28 -0.86
CA VAL A 67 3.19 -4.50 -1.14
C VAL A 67 3.99 -5.71 -0.64
N ALA A 68 3.35 -6.52 0.20
CA ALA A 68 4.00 -7.70 0.77
C ALA A 68 4.13 -8.81 -0.29
N TYR A 69 5.35 -9.02 -0.79
CA TYR A 69 5.66 -10.07 -1.77
C TYR A 69 6.39 -11.28 -1.17
N ARG A 70 6.66 -11.30 0.15
CA ARG A 70 7.38 -12.40 0.82
C ARG A 70 6.74 -13.78 0.61
N SER A 71 5.43 -13.82 0.33
CA SER A 71 4.70 -15.06 0.03
C SER A 71 5.00 -15.62 -1.35
N ALA A 72 5.36 -14.76 -2.33
CA ALA A 72 5.68 -15.16 -3.69
C ALA A 72 7.17 -15.51 -3.82
N LYS A 73 7.46 -16.77 -4.16
CA LYS A 73 8.84 -17.30 -4.24
C LYS A 73 9.30 -17.48 -5.68
N THR A 74 8.36 -17.70 -6.59
CA THR A 74 8.62 -17.93 -8.02
C THR A 74 8.29 -16.68 -8.85
N LYS A 75 8.86 -16.60 -10.06
CA LYS A 75 8.53 -15.52 -11.01
C LYS A 75 7.04 -15.49 -11.34
N ALA A 76 6.44 -16.66 -11.56
CA ALA A 76 5.02 -16.79 -11.85
C ALA A 76 4.15 -16.25 -10.69
N GLU A 77 4.47 -16.58 -9.44
CA GLU A 77 3.76 -16.05 -8.27
C GLU A 77 3.92 -14.54 -8.13
N LEU A 78 5.09 -13.97 -8.45
CA LEU A 78 5.28 -12.52 -8.45
C LEU A 78 4.41 -11.85 -9.52
N VAL A 79 4.33 -12.43 -10.72
CA VAL A 79 3.49 -11.91 -11.80
C VAL A 79 2.01 -11.97 -11.44
N ASP A 80 1.56 -13.09 -10.86
CA ASP A 80 0.18 -13.24 -10.39
C ASP A 80 -0.16 -12.24 -9.26
N LEU A 81 0.75 -12.05 -8.30
CA LEU A 81 0.61 -11.04 -7.25
C LEU A 81 0.55 -9.63 -7.84
N PHE A 82 1.35 -9.33 -8.86
CA PHE A 82 1.31 -8.06 -9.56
C PHE A 82 -0.05 -7.81 -10.19
N ALA A 83 -0.60 -8.79 -10.90
CA ALA A 83 -1.91 -8.70 -11.52
C ALA A 83 -3.04 -8.52 -10.48
N LYS A 84 -2.91 -9.11 -9.29
CA LYS A 84 -3.91 -9.02 -8.22
C LYS A 84 -3.85 -7.71 -7.43
N GLU A 85 -2.65 -7.24 -7.09
CA GLU A 85 -2.47 -6.09 -6.19
C GLU A 85 -2.14 -4.81 -6.96
N VAL A 86 -1.27 -4.87 -7.98
CA VAL A 86 -0.74 -3.67 -8.64
C VAL A 86 -1.62 -3.25 -9.83
N ALA A 87 -1.95 -4.19 -10.72
CA ALA A 87 -2.73 -3.88 -11.93
C ALA A 87 -4.07 -3.15 -11.66
N PRO A 88 -4.95 -3.58 -10.74
CA PRO A 88 -6.20 -2.85 -10.47
C PRO A 88 -5.99 -1.47 -9.84
N ARG A 89 -4.83 -1.25 -9.20
CA ARG A 89 -4.48 0.01 -8.55
C ARG A 89 -3.65 0.92 -9.46
N ALA A 90 -3.20 0.41 -10.60
CA ALA A 90 -2.32 1.12 -11.51
C ALA A 90 -3.02 2.33 -12.15
N ALA A 91 -4.26 2.16 -12.61
CA ALA A 91 -5.07 3.25 -13.15
C ALA A 91 -5.25 4.39 -12.13
N ALA A 92 -5.66 4.06 -10.90
CA ALA A 92 -5.80 5.04 -9.82
C ALA A 92 -4.48 5.73 -9.45
N THR A 93 -3.35 5.02 -9.58
CA THR A 93 -2.02 5.59 -9.33
C THR A 93 -1.60 6.54 -10.45
N LEU A 94 -1.84 6.20 -11.73
CA LEU A 94 -1.61 7.08 -12.86
C LEU A 94 -2.43 8.37 -12.75
N GLU A 95 -3.72 8.27 -12.39
CA GLU A 95 -4.54 9.46 -12.15
C GLU A 95 -3.96 10.33 -11.02
N ALA A 96 -3.57 9.71 -9.89
CA ALA A 96 -2.92 10.43 -8.79
C ALA A 96 -1.62 11.11 -9.23
N MET A 97 -0.80 10.45 -10.07
CA MET A 97 0.42 11.03 -10.64
C MET A 97 0.13 12.23 -11.55
N THR A 98 -0.90 12.16 -12.40
CA THR A 98 -1.29 13.31 -13.24
C THR A 98 -1.75 14.50 -12.41
N ARG A 99 -2.41 14.24 -11.27
CA ARG A 99 -2.80 15.28 -10.31
C ARG A 99 -1.58 15.91 -9.65
N VAL A 100 -0.60 15.11 -9.21
CA VAL A 100 0.67 15.60 -8.67
C VAL A 100 1.41 16.44 -9.72
N ARG A 101 1.45 16.01 -10.99
CA ARG A 101 2.07 16.76 -12.10
C ARG A 101 1.42 18.14 -12.34
N ARG A 102 0.12 18.30 -12.08
CA ARG A 102 -0.53 19.63 -12.11
C ARG A 102 -0.17 20.48 -10.89
N SER A 103 0.17 19.86 -9.77
CA SER A 103 0.50 20.54 -8.52
C SER A 103 1.99 20.85 -8.32
N ASP A 104 2.90 20.22 -9.09
CA ASP A 104 4.36 20.34 -8.90
C ASP A 104 4.98 21.65 -9.42
N ARG A 105 4.20 22.52 -10.06
CA ARG A 105 4.62 23.89 -10.45
C ARG A 105 3.70 24.98 -9.89
N GLY A 106 3.03 24.70 -8.77
CA GLY A 106 2.08 25.61 -8.13
C GLY A 106 2.54 26.19 -6.79
N ILE A 107 3.73 25.84 -6.29
CA ILE A 107 4.30 26.51 -5.12
C ILE A 107 5.09 27.72 -5.63
N VAL A 108 4.33 28.74 -6.03
CA VAL A 108 4.81 30.12 -6.19
C VAL A 108 4.96 30.72 -4.80
N ASP A 109 6.20 31.10 -4.50
CA ASP A 109 6.64 32.19 -3.60
C ASP A 109 5.88 32.31 -2.26
N VAL A 110 6.45 31.71 -1.21
CA VAL A 110 6.25 32.26 0.15
C VAL A 110 7.17 33.48 0.24
N GLY A 111 6.68 34.58 -0.31
CA GLY A 111 7.26 35.90 -0.12
C GLY A 111 6.99 36.43 1.28
N ARG A 112 8.07 36.95 1.88
CA ARG A 112 8.21 37.80 3.08
C ARG A 112 8.43 37.12 4.43
#